data_AF-A0A1I7YEW5-F1
#
_entry.id   AF-A0A1I7YEW5-F1
#
_cell.length_a   1.000
_cell.length_b   1.000
_cell.length_c   1.000
_cell.angle_alpha   90.00
_cell.angle_beta   90.00
_cell.angle_gamma   90.00
#
_symmetry.space_group_name_H-M   'P 1'
#
loop_
_entity.id
_entity.type
_entity.pdbx_description
1 polymer ?
#
loop_
_entity_poly.entity_id
_entity_poly.type
_entity_poly.pdbx_seq_one_letter_code
_entity_poly.pdbx_strand_id
1 'polypeptide(L)'
;MDFRPVHLCFSHLAKECFLDVPTCTTEVIETPSLYHFGAGAVPIPVYCADSKPFDLRSALENTVQCPVRYISKVPPTMVTDNYCFVVDGDIVSLEDITHESATWWKDTSNATKYYSSEDLMRTFNQISVLTSRGEIRSAYKTLKKGGGMKNVDLDKVFKVQRYFSYWKTCKSFHRIISVVSPVTKEGEAASGFQKRIFIQYLWRTDRAVDRQRVANEYILRSTSKSHVGASLSTASVSPQHRKSRASLASVCPPFE
;
A
#
# COMPACT_ATOMS: atom_id res chain seq x y z
N MET A 1 46.24 -13.99 6.41
CA MET A 1 44.89 -13.42 6.60
C MET A 1 44.40 -12.99 5.24
N ASP A 2 43.72 -13.88 4.54
CA ASP A 2 43.24 -13.66 3.17
C ASP A 2 41.88 -12.96 3.20
N PHE A 3 41.84 -11.72 2.72
CA PHE A 3 40.60 -11.04 2.38
C PHE A 3 40.28 -11.30 0.91
N ARG A 4 39.27 -12.15 0.67
CA ARG A 4 38.58 -12.20 -0.63
C ARG A 4 37.45 -11.16 -0.63
N PRO A 5 37.33 -10.30 -1.65
CA PRO A 5 36.11 -9.56 -1.88
C PRO A 5 35.11 -10.45 -2.62
N VAL A 6 33.96 -10.72 -2.00
CA VAL A 6 32.83 -11.33 -2.68
C VAL A 6 32.14 -10.23 -3.48
N HIS A 7 32.23 -10.33 -4.81
CA HIS A 7 31.51 -9.48 -5.76
C HIS A 7 30.00 -9.53 -5.49
N LEU A 8 29.44 -8.42 -5.01
CA LEU A 8 28.01 -8.15 -4.98
C LEU A 8 27.55 -7.82 -6.41
N CYS A 9 26.77 -8.73 -7.00
CA CYS A 9 26.09 -8.50 -8.27
C CYS A 9 24.86 -7.60 -8.01
N PHE A 10 25.08 -6.28 -7.96
CA PHE A 10 24.05 -5.24 -7.98
C PHE A 10 24.16 -4.48 -9.30
N SER A 11 23.29 -4.71 -10.29
CA SER A 11 23.14 -3.78 -11.42
C SER A 11 22.00 -4.05 -12.43
N HIS A 12 21.07 -4.99 -12.24
CA HIS A 12 20.06 -5.29 -13.28
C HIS A 12 18.67 -4.65 -13.09
N LEU A 13 18.49 -3.75 -12.12
CA LEU A 13 17.18 -3.14 -11.81
C LEU A 13 16.98 -1.74 -12.42
N ALA A 14 17.96 -1.19 -13.13
CA ALA A 14 17.97 0.24 -13.49
C ALA A 14 18.16 0.55 -14.98
N LYS A 15 18.25 -0.44 -15.86
CA LYS A 15 18.42 -0.18 -17.30
C LYS A 15 17.57 -1.15 -18.10
N GLU A 16 16.76 -0.55 -18.99
CA GLU A 16 15.92 -1.18 -20.02
C GLU A 16 14.62 -1.79 -19.45
N CYS A 17 13.41 -1.37 -19.82
CA CYS A 17 12.92 -1.14 -21.17
C CYS A 17 12.03 0.12 -21.29
N PHE A 18 12.42 1.00 -22.21
CA PHE A 18 11.55 1.93 -22.94
C PHE A 18 10.78 1.11 -23.97
N LEU A 19 9.62 0.53 -23.63
CA LEU A 19 8.66 0.02 -24.62
C LEU A 19 7.25 0.08 -24.01
N ASP A 20 6.39 0.90 -24.61
CA ASP A 20 4.96 1.14 -24.34
C ASP A 20 4.58 1.34 -22.87
N VAL A 21 4.71 2.59 -22.42
CA VAL A 21 4.15 3.09 -21.16
C VAL A 21 2.63 2.91 -21.23
N PRO A 22 1.99 2.13 -20.34
CA PRO A 22 0.54 2.16 -20.22
C PRO A 22 0.16 3.55 -19.73
N THR A 23 -0.32 4.37 -20.66
CA THR A 23 -1.14 5.51 -20.27
C THR A 23 -2.48 4.87 -19.95
N CYS A 24 -2.96 5.00 -18.72
CA CYS A 24 -4.38 4.76 -18.48
C CYS A 24 -5.08 5.88 -19.25
N THR A 25 -5.38 5.61 -20.53
CA THR A 25 -6.13 6.53 -21.36
C THR A 25 -7.45 6.70 -20.67
N THR A 26 -7.63 7.87 -20.09
CA THR A 26 -8.89 8.44 -19.60
C THR A 26 -9.83 8.68 -20.78
N GLU A 27 -10.00 7.69 -21.66
CA GLU A 27 -11.35 7.50 -22.17
C GLU A 27 -12.16 7.16 -20.94
N VAL A 28 -13.11 8.05 -20.65
CA VAL A 28 -14.13 7.85 -19.63
C VAL A 28 -14.93 6.64 -20.08
N ILE A 29 -14.38 5.44 -19.86
CA ILE A 29 -15.14 4.22 -20.03
C ILE A 29 -16.12 4.28 -18.88
N GLU A 30 -17.41 4.33 -19.22
CA GLU A 30 -18.52 4.02 -18.32
C GLU A 30 -18.48 2.54 -17.91
N THR A 31 -17.30 2.04 -17.55
CA THR A 31 -17.14 0.71 -16.99
C THR A 31 -17.78 0.72 -15.60
N PRO A 32 -18.55 -0.32 -15.26
CA PRO A 32 -19.05 -0.46 -13.90
C PRO A 32 -17.87 -0.36 -12.94
N SER A 33 -18.03 0.44 -11.90
CA SER A 33 -16.96 0.67 -10.92
C SER A 33 -16.61 -0.67 -10.30
N LEU A 34 -15.37 -1.12 -10.53
CA LEU A 34 -14.84 -2.33 -9.94
C LEU A 34 -14.51 -2.06 -8.47
N TYR A 35 -14.93 -2.94 -7.58
CA TYR A 35 -14.67 -2.84 -6.15
C TYR A 35 -13.87 -4.04 -5.66
N HIS A 36 -12.91 -3.76 -4.78
CA HIS A 36 -12.16 -4.74 -4.03
C HIS A 36 -12.74 -4.84 -2.61
N PHE A 37 -12.91 -6.06 -2.11
CA PHE A 37 -13.40 -6.33 -0.76
C PHE A 37 -12.26 -6.93 0.06
N GLY A 38 -11.69 -6.11 0.94
CA GLY A 38 -10.65 -6.54 1.88
C GLY A 38 -11.23 -7.20 3.14
N ALA A 39 -10.41 -7.29 4.18
CA ALA A 39 -10.78 -7.94 5.44
C ALA A 39 -12.00 -7.32 6.15
N GLY A 40 -12.23 -6.02 5.96
CA GLY A 40 -13.35 -5.30 6.58
C GLY A 40 -14.68 -5.36 5.81
N ALA A 41 -14.73 -6.06 4.67
CA ALA A 41 -15.87 -6.10 3.75
C ALA A 41 -16.40 -4.72 3.27
N VAL A 42 -15.67 -3.64 3.55
CA VAL A 42 -15.93 -2.31 3.02
C VAL A 42 -15.49 -2.29 1.55
N PRO A 43 -16.36 -1.90 0.60
CA PRO A 43 -16.00 -1.83 -0.81
C PRO A 43 -14.95 -0.73 -1.02
N ILE A 44 -13.82 -1.10 -1.61
CA ILE A 44 -12.74 -0.18 -1.97
C ILE A 44 -12.76 -0.01 -3.49
N PRO A 45 -12.98 1.21 -4.03
CA PRO A 45 -13.00 1.40 -5.47
C PRO A 45 -11.62 1.10 -6.07
N VAL A 46 -11.60 0.26 -7.09
CA VAL A 46 -10.41 -0.02 -7.89
C VAL A 46 -10.31 1.06 -8.96
N TYR A 47 -9.20 1.80 -8.97
CA TYR A 47 -8.96 2.87 -9.94
C TYR A 47 -8.67 2.31 -11.33
N CYS A 48 -7.78 1.31 -11.41
CA CYS A 48 -7.56 0.55 -12.64
C CYS A 48 -7.04 -0.86 -12.32
N ALA A 49 -7.19 -1.77 -13.28
CA ALA A 49 -6.65 -3.13 -13.20
C ALA A 49 -5.61 -3.31 -14.32
N ASP A 50 -4.33 -3.10 -14.00
CA ASP A 50 -3.23 -3.15 -14.97
C ASP A 50 -2.13 -4.10 -14.48
N SER A 51 -1.66 -4.96 -15.38
CA SER A 51 -0.59 -5.93 -15.13
C SER A 51 0.81 -5.34 -15.28
N LYS A 52 0.94 -4.19 -15.96
CA LYS A 52 2.21 -3.51 -16.15
C LYS A 52 2.47 -2.50 -15.03
N PRO A 53 3.72 -2.41 -14.52
CA PRO A 53 4.06 -1.40 -13.53
C PRO A 53 3.99 0.00 -14.17
N PHE A 54 3.30 0.93 -13.53
CA PHE A 54 3.31 2.32 -13.96
C PHE A 54 4.70 2.92 -13.76
N ASP A 55 5.18 3.71 -14.71
CA ASP A 55 6.35 4.54 -14.47
C ASP A 55 6.05 5.62 -13.42
N LEU A 56 7.08 6.31 -12.94
CA LEU A 56 6.92 7.25 -11.84
C LEU A 56 6.12 8.51 -12.24
N ARG A 57 6.20 8.93 -13.51
CA ARG A 57 5.46 10.07 -14.02
C ARG A 57 3.98 9.71 -14.20
N SER A 58 3.68 8.56 -14.80
CA SER A 58 2.30 8.09 -14.94
C SER A 58 1.66 7.86 -13.58
N ALA A 59 2.38 7.31 -12.59
CA ALA A 59 1.85 7.18 -11.24
C ALA A 59 1.47 8.55 -10.64
N LEU A 60 2.31 9.57 -10.81
CA LEU A 60 2.03 10.95 -10.38
C LEU A 60 0.79 11.53 -11.07
N GLU A 61 0.74 11.45 -12.41
CA GLU A 61 -0.39 11.96 -13.20
C GLU A 61 -1.71 11.27 -12.80
N ASN A 62 -1.71 9.94 -12.66
CA ASN A 62 -2.88 9.18 -12.21
C ASN A 62 -3.29 9.50 -10.77
N THR A 63 -2.34 9.75 -9.87
CA THR A 63 -2.63 10.14 -8.48
C THR A 63 -3.43 11.44 -8.43
N VAL A 64 -2.95 12.43 -9.18
CA VAL A 64 -3.47 13.81 -9.13
C VAL A 64 -4.77 13.95 -9.94
N GLN A 65 -4.88 13.26 -11.08
CA GLN A 65 -6.04 13.34 -11.96
C GLN A 65 -7.14 12.34 -11.60
N CYS A 66 -6.92 11.50 -10.59
CA CYS A 66 -7.91 10.51 -10.13
C CYS A 66 -9.25 11.19 -9.81
N PRO A 67 -10.36 10.75 -10.42
CA PRO A 67 -11.70 11.21 -10.05
C PRO A 67 -12.05 10.84 -8.61
N VAL A 68 -12.74 11.74 -7.91
CA VAL A 68 -13.06 11.61 -6.46
C VAL A 68 -13.73 10.28 -6.11
N ARG A 69 -14.56 9.72 -7.02
CA ARG A 69 -15.25 8.43 -6.81
C ARG A 69 -14.32 7.22 -6.64
N TYR A 70 -13.07 7.33 -7.09
CA TYR A 70 -12.06 6.26 -6.95
C TYR A 70 -11.10 6.50 -5.78
N ILE A 71 -11.27 7.57 -5.02
CA ILE A 71 -10.45 7.88 -3.86
C ILE A 71 -11.01 7.15 -2.64
N SER A 72 -10.28 6.17 -2.15
CA SER A 72 -10.65 5.40 -0.96
C SER A 72 -10.21 6.10 0.32
N LYS A 73 -11.06 6.06 1.36
CA LYS A 73 -10.77 6.53 2.71
C LYS A 73 -10.23 5.43 3.64
N VAL A 74 -10.02 4.23 3.10
CA VAL A 74 -9.48 3.07 3.83
C VAL A 74 -8.36 2.41 3.03
N PRO A 75 -7.34 1.84 3.70
CA PRO A 75 -6.25 1.15 3.02
C PRO A 75 -6.72 -0.17 2.38
N PRO A 76 -6.23 -0.52 1.18
CA PRO A 76 -6.50 -1.82 0.58
C PRO A 76 -5.83 -2.94 1.36
N THR A 77 -6.60 -3.99 1.66
CA THR A 77 -6.13 -5.19 2.39
C THR A 77 -6.52 -6.45 1.63
N MET A 78 -5.80 -7.56 1.81
CA MET A 78 -6.12 -8.85 1.16
C MET A 78 -6.21 -8.78 -0.38
N VAL A 79 -5.37 -7.96 -1.02
CA VAL A 79 -5.37 -7.84 -2.49
C VAL A 79 -4.61 -9.01 -3.10
N THR A 80 -5.25 -9.73 -4.01
CA THR A 80 -4.65 -10.85 -4.76
C THR A 80 -4.54 -10.60 -6.25
N ASP A 81 -5.06 -9.49 -6.73
CA ASP A 81 -5.19 -9.15 -8.15
C ASP A 81 -4.30 -7.98 -8.56
N ASN A 82 -4.20 -7.77 -9.87
CA ASN A 82 -3.47 -6.66 -10.47
C ASN A 82 -4.30 -5.39 -10.36
N TYR A 83 -4.31 -4.75 -9.19
CA TYR A 83 -5.13 -3.58 -8.92
C TYR A 83 -4.30 -2.36 -8.56
N CYS A 84 -4.79 -1.20 -9.02
CA CYS A 84 -4.34 0.09 -8.59
C CYS A 84 -5.43 0.78 -7.77
N PHE A 85 -5.01 1.41 -6.67
CA PHE A 85 -5.84 2.17 -5.77
C PHE A 85 -5.29 3.58 -5.64
N VAL A 86 -6.19 4.54 -5.48
CA VAL A 86 -5.85 5.88 -4.99
C VAL A 86 -6.52 6.02 -3.64
N VAL A 87 -5.74 6.31 -2.61
CA VAL A 87 -6.26 6.56 -1.26
C VAL A 87 -6.09 8.02 -0.87
N ASP A 88 -7.03 8.51 -0.08
CA ASP A 88 -6.99 9.82 0.54
C ASP A 88 -5.85 9.85 1.55
N GLY A 89 -4.79 10.60 1.24
CA GLY A 89 -3.58 10.69 2.04
C GLY A 89 -3.69 11.63 3.24
N ASP A 90 -4.78 12.40 3.34
CA ASP A 90 -5.09 13.19 4.54
C ASP A 90 -5.81 12.34 5.61
N ILE A 91 -6.36 11.19 5.20
CA ILE A 91 -7.04 10.22 6.09
C ILE A 91 -6.19 8.97 6.33
N VAL A 92 -5.55 8.44 5.29
CA VAL A 92 -4.79 7.18 5.31
C VAL A 92 -3.32 7.49 5.10
N SER A 93 -2.50 7.16 6.10
CA SER A 93 -1.06 7.33 6.02
C SER A 93 -0.35 6.16 5.34
N LEU A 94 0.91 6.35 4.97
CA LEU A 94 1.78 5.25 4.52
C LEU A 94 1.91 4.17 5.61
N GLU A 95 1.92 4.57 6.88
CA GLU A 95 1.98 3.63 8.02
C GLU A 95 0.71 2.77 8.08
N ASP A 96 -0.47 3.33 7.87
CA ASP A 96 -1.74 2.56 7.84
C ASP A 96 -1.73 1.50 6.73
N ILE A 97 -1.23 1.85 5.54
CA ILE A 97 -1.08 0.91 4.42
C ILE A 97 -0.03 -0.17 4.74
N THR A 98 1.00 0.19 5.52
CA THR A 98 2.16 -0.66 5.78
C THR A 98 2.18 -1.36 7.14
N HIS A 99 1.19 -1.11 8.01
CA HIS A 99 1.17 -1.51 9.41
C HIS A 99 1.42 -3.01 9.63
N GLU A 100 0.81 -3.87 8.81
CA GLU A 100 1.03 -5.33 8.88
C GLU A 100 1.94 -5.87 7.77
N SER A 101 2.58 -4.97 7.04
CA SER A 101 3.33 -5.34 5.84
C SER A 101 4.55 -6.17 6.16
N ALA A 102 5.21 -5.94 7.30
CA ALA A 102 6.39 -6.69 7.70
C ALA A 102 6.12 -8.19 7.83
N THR A 103 4.86 -8.65 7.95
CA THR A 103 4.56 -10.07 7.95
C THR A 103 4.71 -10.69 6.56
N TRP A 104 4.08 -10.09 5.54
CA TRP A 104 3.94 -10.70 4.22
C TRP A 104 4.82 -10.07 3.14
N TRP A 105 5.13 -8.79 3.28
CA TRP A 105 5.89 -8.03 2.31
C TRP A 105 7.35 -7.93 2.76
N LYS A 106 8.24 -7.96 1.78
CA LYS A 106 9.65 -7.64 1.94
C LYS A 106 9.97 -6.43 1.10
N ASP A 107 10.44 -5.37 1.76
CA ASP A 107 10.88 -4.16 1.10
C ASP A 107 12.19 -4.41 0.35
N THR A 108 12.31 -3.80 -0.83
CA THR A 108 13.50 -3.95 -1.68
C THR A 108 14.27 -2.66 -1.84
N SER A 109 13.56 -1.58 -2.13
CA SER A 109 14.15 -0.30 -2.45
C SER A 109 13.11 0.81 -2.33
N ASN A 110 13.60 2.04 -2.26
CA ASN A 110 12.80 3.23 -2.48
C ASN A 110 13.40 4.06 -3.61
N ALA A 111 12.58 4.91 -4.23
CA ALA A 111 13.02 5.87 -5.22
C ALA A 111 12.38 7.22 -4.91
N THR A 112 13.16 8.29 -4.96
CA THR A 112 12.65 9.66 -4.82
C THR A 112 12.98 10.45 -6.09
N LYS A 113 11.98 11.13 -6.64
CA LYS A 113 12.12 12.05 -7.77
C LYS A 113 11.35 13.33 -7.48
N TYR A 114 11.74 14.39 -8.17
CA TYR A 114 11.16 15.71 -8.01
C TYR A 114 10.60 16.20 -9.33
N TYR A 115 9.43 16.81 -9.26
CA TYR A 115 8.72 17.36 -10.41
C TYR A 115 8.31 18.78 -10.12
N SER A 116 8.29 19.61 -11.16
CA SER A 116 7.67 20.93 -11.09
C SER A 116 6.40 20.98 -11.93
N SER A 117 5.39 21.70 -11.44
CA SER A 117 4.18 22.01 -12.19
C SER A 117 3.94 23.52 -12.15
N GLU A 118 3.76 24.14 -13.32
CA GLU A 118 3.49 25.57 -13.45
C GLU A 118 1.98 25.85 -13.62
N ASP A 119 1.17 24.80 -13.79
CA ASP A 119 -0.21 24.85 -14.27
C ASP A 119 -1.18 24.15 -13.30
N LEU A 120 -0.98 24.36 -12.01
CA LEU A 120 -1.83 23.82 -10.94
C LEU A 120 -2.01 22.30 -11.05
N MET A 121 -0.89 21.57 -11.09
CA MET A 121 -0.85 20.10 -11.05
C MET A 121 -1.38 19.40 -12.31
N ARG A 122 -1.40 20.09 -13.45
CA ARG A 122 -1.83 19.48 -14.73
C ARG A 122 -0.67 18.85 -15.50
N THR A 123 0.47 19.54 -15.58
CA THR A 123 1.68 19.05 -16.23
C THR A 123 2.84 18.99 -15.26
N PHE A 124 3.64 17.93 -15.41
CA PHE A 124 4.78 17.66 -14.55
C PHE A 124 6.06 17.57 -15.36
N ASN A 125 7.06 18.34 -14.96
CA ASN A 125 8.40 18.31 -15.53
C ASN A 125 9.36 17.78 -14.49
N GLN A 126 10.10 16.71 -14.81
CA GLN A 126 11.12 16.23 -13.89
C GLN A 126 12.22 17.29 -13.74
N ILE A 127 12.62 17.54 -12.50
CA ILE A 127 13.63 18.52 -12.13
C ILE A 127 14.68 17.87 -11.23
N SER A 128 15.76 18.60 -10.99
CA SER A 128 16.77 18.26 -10.00
C SER A 128 16.69 19.22 -8.84
N VAL A 129 17.06 18.76 -7.65
CA VAL A 129 17.09 19.56 -6.43
C VAL A 129 18.49 19.56 -5.83
N LEU A 130 18.87 20.66 -5.20
CA LEU A 130 20.03 20.72 -4.31
C LEU A 130 19.53 20.63 -2.88
N THR A 131 20.06 19.65 -2.16
CA THR A 131 19.76 19.45 -0.74
C THR A 131 20.96 19.82 0.11
N SER A 132 20.72 20.47 1.24
CA SER A 132 21.72 20.71 2.27
C SER A 132 21.18 20.28 3.62
N ARG A 133 21.89 19.37 4.30
CA ARG A 133 21.49 18.78 5.59
C ARG A 133 20.09 18.12 5.56
N GLY A 134 19.74 17.47 4.44
CA GLY A 134 18.45 16.80 4.26
C GLY A 134 17.30 17.71 3.83
N GLU A 135 17.51 19.03 3.78
CA GLU A 135 16.50 20.00 3.34
C GLU A 135 16.74 20.44 1.90
N ILE A 136 15.66 20.64 1.14
CA ILE A 136 15.72 21.17 -0.23
C ILE A 136 15.99 22.67 -0.15
N ARG A 137 17.09 23.12 -0.78
CA ARG A 137 17.50 24.53 -0.81
C ARG A 137 17.18 25.21 -2.13
N SER A 138 17.26 24.47 -3.23
CA SER A 138 16.91 24.99 -4.55
C SER A 138 16.52 23.86 -5.48
N ALA A 139 15.74 24.21 -6.50
CA ALA A 139 15.35 23.32 -7.57
C ALA A 139 15.68 23.95 -8.92
N TYR A 140 15.96 23.10 -9.91
CA TYR A 140 16.29 23.57 -11.23
C TYR A 140 15.86 22.59 -12.33
N LYS A 141 15.47 23.15 -13.46
CA LYS A 141 15.21 22.43 -14.70
C LYS A 141 16.44 22.53 -15.60
N THR A 142 16.90 21.39 -16.09
CA THR A 142 17.96 21.35 -17.11
C THR A 142 17.35 21.70 -18.46
N LEU A 143 17.88 22.74 -19.11
CA LEU A 143 17.50 23.08 -20.48
C LEU A 143 18.24 22.15 -21.45
N LYS A 144 17.57 21.71 -22.51
CA LYS A 144 18.18 20.80 -23.51
C LYS A 144 19.41 21.46 -24.16
N LYS A 145 20.37 20.62 -24.60
CA LYS A 145 21.61 20.95 -25.35
C LYS A 145 22.22 22.32 -25.01
N GLY A 146 23.09 22.37 -24.00
CA GLY A 146 23.93 23.54 -23.70
C GLY A 146 23.20 24.75 -23.11
N GLY A 147 21.88 24.68 -22.92
CA GLY A 147 21.06 25.81 -22.44
C GLY A 147 21.19 26.15 -20.94
N GLY A 148 22.06 25.48 -20.19
CA GLY A 148 22.24 25.73 -18.76
C GLY A 148 21.08 25.24 -17.87
N MET A 149 21.01 25.78 -16.66
CA MET A 149 20.05 25.40 -15.62
C MET A 149 19.14 26.59 -15.31
N LYS A 150 17.83 26.36 -15.30
CA LYS A 150 16.85 27.38 -14.89
C LYS A 150 16.35 27.06 -13.49
N ASN A 151 16.38 28.04 -12.58
CA ASN A 151 15.82 27.90 -11.24
C ASN A 151 14.30 27.68 -11.30
N VAL A 152 13.79 26.90 -10.35
CA VAL A 152 12.36 26.61 -10.18
C VAL A 152 11.97 26.98 -8.75
N ASP A 153 10.92 27.80 -8.61
CA ASP A 153 10.35 28.17 -7.32
C ASP A 153 9.93 26.92 -6.55
N LEU A 154 10.31 26.82 -5.27
CA LEU A 154 10.05 25.62 -4.46
C LEU A 154 8.54 25.37 -4.25
N ASP A 155 7.72 26.41 -4.30
CA ASP A 155 6.25 26.31 -4.18
C ASP A 155 5.61 25.57 -5.37
N LYS A 156 6.36 25.40 -6.45
CA LYS A 156 5.94 24.65 -7.64
C LYS A 156 6.52 23.24 -7.67
N VAL A 157 7.23 22.81 -6.62
CA VAL A 157 7.98 21.55 -6.59
C VAL A 157 7.25 20.50 -5.75
N PHE A 158 7.16 19.31 -6.32
CA PHE A 158 6.54 18.14 -5.74
C PHE A 158 7.56 17.01 -5.64
N LYS A 159 7.62 16.39 -4.47
CA LYS A 159 8.38 15.18 -4.19
C LYS A 159 7.49 13.98 -4.45
N VAL A 160 8.01 13.01 -5.19
CA VAL A 160 7.36 11.72 -5.41
C VAL A 160 8.27 10.63 -4.88
N GLN A 161 7.78 9.92 -3.86
CA GLN A 161 8.49 8.81 -3.21
C GLN A 161 7.79 7.50 -3.58
N ARG A 162 8.56 6.54 -4.09
CA ARG A 162 8.07 5.18 -4.36
C ARG A 162 8.72 4.17 -3.44
N TYR A 163 7.91 3.28 -2.89
CA TYR A 163 8.30 2.18 -2.04
C TYR A 163 8.00 0.87 -2.77
N PHE A 164 9.04 0.06 -2.97
CA PHE A 164 8.93 -1.20 -3.69
C PHE A 164 9.04 -2.37 -2.71
N SER A 165 8.10 -3.30 -2.82
CA SER A 165 8.06 -4.50 -2.01
C SER A 165 7.56 -5.69 -2.83
N TYR A 166 7.86 -6.91 -2.37
CA TYR A 166 7.30 -8.15 -2.91
C TYR A 166 6.79 -9.06 -1.80
N TRP A 167 5.89 -9.98 -2.17
CA TRP A 167 5.35 -10.97 -1.26
C TRP A 167 6.39 -12.04 -0.92
N LYS A 168 6.68 -12.25 0.37
CA LYS A 168 7.82 -13.06 0.85
C LYS A 168 7.85 -14.48 0.29
N THR A 169 6.70 -15.15 0.22
CA THR A 169 6.57 -16.53 -0.27
C THR A 169 6.30 -16.61 -1.78
N CYS A 170 6.04 -15.47 -2.43
CA CYS A 170 5.71 -15.33 -3.85
C CYS A 170 6.37 -14.07 -4.42
N LYS A 171 7.65 -14.14 -4.77
CA LYS A 171 8.44 -12.99 -5.27
C LYS A 171 7.91 -12.39 -6.58
N SER A 172 6.99 -13.08 -7.27
CA SER A 172 6.31 -12.58 -8.47
C SER A 172 5.21 -11.57 -8.14
N PHE A 173 4.70 -11.53 -6.90
CA PHE A 173 3.68 -10.56 -6.49
C PHE A 173 4.34 -9.34 -5.86
N HIS A 174 4.12 -8.18 -6.45
CA HIS A 174 4.72 -6.93 -6.07
C HIS A 174 3.69 -5.92 -5.60
N ARG A 175 4.14 -5.05 -4.71
CA ARG A 175 3.41 -3.86 -4.30
C ARG A 175 4.31 -2.65 -4.43
N ILE A 176 3.79 -1.63 -5.11
CA ILE A 176 4.45 -0.35 -5.33
C ILE A 176 3.55 0.74 -4.74
N ILE A 177 4.06 1.46 -3.74
CA ILE A 177 3.33 2.58 -3.11
C ILE A 177 4.02 3.87 -3.54
N SER A 178 3.26 4.81 -4.10
CA SER A 178 3.74 6.11 -4.58
C SER A 178 3.06 7.21 -3.77
N VAL A 179 3.86 7.98 -3.04
CA VAL A 179 3.42 9.11 -2.23
C VAL A 179 3.87 10.39 -2.91
N VAL A 180 2.92 11.31 -3.12
CA VAL A 180 3.18 12.63 -3.71
C VAL A 180 3.00 13.68 -2.62
N SER A 181 3.95 14.59 -2.48
CA SER A 181 3.85 15.70 -1.54
C SER A 181 4.48 16.98 -2.10
N PRO A 182 3.87 18.16 -1.87
CA PRO A 182 4.53 19.45 -2.07
C PRO A 182 5.76 19.54 -1.15
N VAL A 183 6.79 20.28 -1.58
CA VAL A 183 8.00 20.43 -0.76
C VAL A 183 7.96 21.62 0.21
N THR A 184 7.00 22.55 0.02
CA THR A 184 6.75 23.70 0.88
C THR A 184 5.26 23.76 1.28
N LYS A 185 4.97 24.44 2.40
CA LYS A 185 3.58 24.65 2.86
C LYS A 185 2.85 25.65 1.98
N GLU A 186 3.57 26.64 1.49
CA GLU A 186 3.10 27.65 0.56
C GLU A 186 2.69 27.00 -0.77
N GLY A 187 3.48 26.05 -1.26
CA GLY A 187 3.13 25.25 -2.44
C GLY A 187 1.91 24.36 -2.23
N GLU A 188 1.76 23.75 -1.05
CA GLU A 188 0.56 22.99 -0.68
C GLU A 188 -0.71 23.87 -0.73
N ALA A 189 -0.65 25.06 -0.11
CA ALA A 189 -1.75 26.01 -0.11
C ALA A 189 -2.06 26.56 -1.51
N ALA A 190 -1.04 26.95 -2.27
CA ALA A 190 -1.20 27.57 -3.59
C ALA A 190 -1.74 26.60 -4.65
N SER A 191 -1.39 25.31 -4.57
CA SER A 191 -1.85 24.29 -5.51
C SER A 191 -3.21 23.69 -5.13
N GLY A 192 -3.71 23.93 -3.91
CA GLY A 192 -4.88 23.24 -3.37
C GLY A 192 -4.66 21.72 -3.31
N PHE A 193 -3.42 21.29 -3.08
CA PHE A 193 -3.04 19.89 -3.16
C PHE A 193 -3.75 19.05 -2.11
N GLN A 194 -4.51 18.07 -2.56
CA GLN A 194 -5.05 17.01 -1.71
C GLN A 194 -4.04 15.88 -1.63
N LYS A 195 -3.66 15.49 -0.41
CA LYS A 195 -2.71 14.38 -0.27
C LYS A 195 -3.36 13.11 -0.79
N ARG A 196 -2.63 12.39 -1.64
CA ARG A 196 -3.09 11.13 -2.24
C ARG A 196 -1.94 10.17 -2.32
N ILE A 197 -2.24 8.88 -2.12
CA ILE A 197 -1.26 7.80 -2.23
C ILE A 197 -1.77 6.84 -3.30
N PHE A 198 -0.92 6.58 -4.30
CA PHE A 198 -1.19 5.61 -5.36
C PHE A 198 -0.53 4.28 -5.04
N ILE A 199 -1.32 3.22 -5.00
CA ILE A 199 -0.88 1.88 -4.62
C ILE A 199 -1.15 0.95 -5.78
N GLN A 200 -0.12 0.26 -6.26
CA GLN A 200 -0.24 -0.76 -7.30
C GLN A 200 0.16 -2.11 -6.74
N TYR A 201 -0.73 -3.08 -6.87
CA TYR A 201 -0.46 -4.50 -6.70
C TYR A 201 -0.35 -5.13 -8.09
N LEU A 202 0.70 -5.91 -8.34
CA LEU A 202 0.88 -6.56 -9.64
C LEU A 202 1.64 -7.89 -9.55
N TRP A 203 1.24 -8.83 -10.40
CA TRP A 203 1.94 -10.08 -10.66
C TRP A 203 2.87 -9.91 -11.86
N ARG A 204 4.19 -10.00 -11.64
CA ARG A 204 5.17 -10.06 -12.75
C ARG A 204 5.09 -11.36 -13.54
N THR A 205 4.75 -12.44 -12.85
CA THR A 205 4.50 -13.74 -13.44
C THR A 205 3.24 -14.28 -12.79
N ASP A 206 2.19 -14.36 -13.59
CA ASP A 206 0.86 -14.69 -13.12
C ASP A 206 0.64 -16.20 -13.18
N ARG A 207 0.82 -16.88 -12.05
CA ARG A 207 0.59 -18.33 -11.91
C ARG A 207 -0.56 -18.53 -10.94
N ALA A 208 -1.56 -19.31 -11.35
CA ALA A 208 -2.72 -19.64 -10.51
C ALA A 208 -2.31 -20.24 -9.15
N VAL A 209 -1.28 -21.08 -9.12
CA VAL A 209 -0.75 -21.69 -7.88
C VAL A 209 -0.19 -20.64 -6.92
N ASP A 210 0.48 -19.60 -7.43
CA ASP A 210 1.03 -18.54 -6.58
C ASP A 210 -0.09 -17.64 -6.06
N ARG A 211 -1.10 -17.32 -6.89
CA ARG A 211 -2.31 -16.60 -6.46
C ARG A 211 -3.04 -17.32 -5.34
N GLN A 212 -3.26 -18.63 -5.53
CA GLN A 212 -3.91 -19.45 -4.51
C GLN A 212 -3.09 -19.48 -3.22
N ARG A 213 -1.75 -19.53 -3.31
CA ARG A 213 -0.88 -19.45 -2.13
C ARG A 213 -1.08 -18.14 -1.36
N VAL A 214 -1.01 -16.99 -2.03
CA VAL A 214 -1.22 -15.68 -1.40
C VAL A 214 -2.62 -15.58 -0.78
N ALA A 215 -3.66 -16.03 -1.49
CA ALA A 215 -5.02 -16.05 -0.98
C ALA A 215 -5.14 -16.91 0.29
N ASN A 216 -4.56 -18.11 0.30
CA ASN A 216 -4.55 -19.01 1.46
C ASN A 216 -3.81 -18.40 2.65
N GLU A 217 -2.67 -17.73 2.42
CA GLU A 217 -1.92 -17.05 3.48
C GLU A 217 -2.72 -15.91 4.12
N TYR A 218 -3.54 -15.20 3.34
CA TYR A 218 -4.47 -14.22 3.88
C TYR A 218 -5.56 -14.89 4.76
N ILE A 219 -6.16 -15.99 4.29
CA ILE A 219 -7.20 -16.74 5.03
C ILE A 219 -6.66 -17.34 6.34
N LEU A 220 -5.49 -17.97 6.32
CA LEU A 220 -4.88 -18.56 7.52
C LEU A 220 -4.60 -17.51 8.60
N ARG A 221 -4.32 -16.26 8.20
CA ARG A 221 -4.12 -15.17 9.15
C ARG A 221 -5.43 -14.64 9.73
N SER A 222 -6.50 -14.57 8.94
CA SER A 222 -7.80 -14.12 9.46
C SER A 222 -8.35 -15.12 10.48
N THR A 223 -8.18 -16.43 10.24
CA THR A 223 -8.64 -17.48 11.17
C THR A 223 -7.80 -17.56 12.45
N SER A 224 -6.47 -17.39 12.37
CA SER A 224 -5.61 -17.37 13.56
C SER A 224 -5.90 -16.16 14.47
N LYS A 225 -6.22 -14.99 13.91
CA LYS A 225 -6.66 -13.82 14.71
C LYS A 225 -8.00 -14.08 15.42
N SER A 226 -8.95 -14.80 14.81
CA SER A 226 -10.22 -15.15 15.46
C SER A 226 -10.08 -16.16 16.60
N HIS A 227 -9.10 -17.06 16.56
CA HIS A 227 -8.90 -18.06 17.63
C HIS A 227 -8.26 -17.49 18.91
N VAL A 228 -7.44 -16.44 18.81
CA VAL A 228 -6.83 -15.80 19.99
C VAL A 228 -7.86 -15.02 20.82
N GLY A 229 -8.99 -14.62 20.23
CA GLY A 229 -10.11 -13.97 20.94
C GLY A 229 -11.10 -14.94 21.61
N ALA A 230 -10.96 -16.25 21.40
CA ALA A 230 -11.90 -17.27 21.87
C ALA A 230 -11.29 -18.25 22.90
N SER A 231 -10.35 -17.77 23.72
CA SER A 231 -9.80 -18.57 24.83
C SER A 231 -9.86 -17.79 26.13
N LEU A 232 -11.00 -17.87 26.83
CA LEU A 232 -11.11 -18.02 28.29
C LEU A 232 -12.58 -18.08 28.74
N SER A 233 -13.05 -19.29 29.07
CA SER A 233 -13.76 -19.58 30.33
C SER A 233 -14.27 -21.03 30.39
N THR A 234 -13.38 -22.02 30.29
CA THR A 234 -13.63 -23.28 31.01
C THR A 234 -13.25 -23.05 32.45
N ALA A 235 -14.18 -22.48 33.23
CA ALA A 235 -14.09 -22.50 34.68
C ALA A 235 -14.13 -23.97 35.12
N SER A 236 -13.01 -24.44 35.64
CA SER A 236 -12.88 -25.70 36.34
C SER A 236 -13.75 -25.67 37.60
N VAL A 237 -14.88 -26.37 37.56
CA VAL A 237 -15.65 -26.67 38.76
C VAL A 237 -14.96 -27.83 39.48
N SER A 238 -14.13 -27.49 40.47
CA SER A 238 -13.64 -28.45 41.47
C SER A 238 -14.81 -29.01 42.29
N PRO A 239 -14.90 -30.33 42.53
CA PRO A 239 -15.98 -30.88 43.35
C PRO A 239 -15.68 -30.60 44.83
N GLN A 240 -16.50 -29.75 45.46
CA GLN A 240 -16.51 -29.63 46.92
C GLN A 240 -17.15 -30.87 47.55
N HIS A 241 -16.34 -31.58 48.32
CA HIS A 241 -16.73 -32.66 49.21
C HIS A 241 -17.66 -32.09 50.29
N ARG A 242 -18.98 -32.27 50.14
CA ARG A 242 -19.94 -31.97 51.22
C ARG A 242 -20.57 -33.26 51.71
N LYS A 243 -20.03 -33.75 52.83
CA LYS A 243 -20.68 -34.78 53.66
C LYS A 243 -22.05 -34.23 54.09
N SER A 244 -23.13 -34.91 53.69
CA SER A 244 -24.40 -34.77 54.38
C SER A 244 -25.03 -36.14 54.57
N ARG A 245 -25.54 -36.29 55.77
CA ARG A 245 -25.90 -37.49 56.51
C ARG A 245 -27.27 -37.97 56.04
N ALA A 246 -27.35 -39.22 55.60
CA ALA A 246 -28.62 -39.89 55.35
C ALA A 246 -29.38 -40.04 56.68
N SER A 247 -30.55 -39.41 56.81
CA SER A 247 -31.57 -39.83 57.75
C SER A 247 -32.64 -40.58 56.96
N LEU A 248 -32.79 -41.87 57.28
CA LEU A 248 -33.93 -42.68 56.88
C LEU A 248 -35.22 -42.03 57.37
N ALA A 249 -36.19 -41.88 56.48
CA ALA A 249 -37.60 -41.91 56.84
C ALA A 249 -38.34 -42.58 55.69
N SER A 250 -38.68 -43.85 55.89
CA SER A 250 -39.52 -44.63 54.99
C SER A 250 -40.89 -44.82 55.63
N VAL A 251 -41.92 -44.53 54.85
CA VAL A 251 -43.24 -45.16 54.84
C VAL A 251 -44.22 -44.81 55.98
N CYS A 252 -45.33 -44.18 55.59
CA CYS A 252 -46.70 -44.67 55.82
C CYS A 252 -47.64 -44.06 54.76
N PRO A 253 -48.57 -44.83 54.18
CA PRO A 253 -49.84 -44.33 53.70
C PRO A 253 -50.99 -44.96 54.55
N PRO A 254 -52.27 -44.69 54.26
CA PRO A 254 -53.18 -43.96 55.14
C PRO A 254 -54.07 -44.87 56.00
N PHE A 255 -54.80 -44.23 56.94
CA PHE A 255 -56.10 -44.60 57.54
C PHE A 255 -56.78 -45.83 56.92
N GLU A 256 -57.22 -46.88 57.63
CA GLU A 256 -57.91 -47.01 58.93
C GLU A 256 -57.35 -48.15 59.81
#